data_AF-A0A0E3VVZ2-F1
#
_entry.id   AF-A0A0E3VVZ2-F1
#
_cell.length_a   1.000
_cell.length_b   1.000
_cell.length_c   1.000
_cell.angle_alpha   90.00
_cell.angle_beta   90.00
_cell.angle_gamma   90.00
#
_symmetry.space_group_name_H-M   'P 1'
#
loop_
_entity.id
_entity.type
_entity.pdbx_description
1 polymer ?
#
loop_
_entity_poly.entity_id
_entity_poly.type
_entity_poly.pdbx_seq_one_letter_code
_entity_poly.pdbx_strand_id
1 'polypeptide(L)'
;MFHRLQSPLGSLTSQGSQSESRSETSQSNGRKAPLTLFFANAEFFKERVLDAVAKSPTPVRWLVVAAEPVTSVDVSAGDTIAELDEALHAQGIEFCFAELKDPVKDKLKRFGLFSQLGEQYFFPTIGAAVSSYLEINGVEWEDWEDQAKR
;
A
#
# COMPACT_ATOMS: atom_id res chain seq x y z
N MET A 1 0.53 -16.82 15.42
CA MET A 1 1.64 -17.34 16.25
C MET A 1 2.93 -17.06 15.48
N PHE A 2 3.71 -16.05 15.89
CA PHE A 2 4.89 -15.59 15.15
C PHE A 2 6.15 -16.31 15.69
N HIS A 3 6.86 -17.03 14.83
CA HIS A 3 8.15 -17.63 15.16
C HIS A 3 9.30 -16.85 14.49
N ARG A 4 10.17 -16.33 15.36
CA ARG A 4 11.44 -15.65 15.06
C ARG A 4 12.49 -16.70 14.74
N LEU A 5 13.04 -16.72 13.53
CA LEU A 5 14.28 -17.45 13.24
C LEU A 5 15.49 -16.55 13.52
N GLN A 6 16.23 -16.88 14.58
CA GLN A 6 17.66 -16.59 14.69
C GLN A 6 18.37 -17.94 14.71
N SER A 7 19.25 -18.18 13.75
CA SER A 7 20.19 -19.29 13.79
C SER A 7 21.59 -18.76 14.17
N PRO A 8 22.36 -19.50 14.98
CA PRO A 8 23.69 -19.11 15.44
C PRO A 8 24.78 -19.74 14.58
N LEU A 9 25.87 -19.02 14.34
CA LEU A 9 27.18 -19.58 14.01
C LEU A 9 28.17 -18.76 14.86
N GLY A 10 28.88 -19.32 15.83
CA GLY A 10 29.80 -20.43 15.67
C GLY A 10 31.21 -19.85 15.62
N SER A 11 31.81 -19.67 16.79
CA SER A 11 33.17 -19.17 17.02
C SER A 11 34.24 -20.16 16.57
N LEU A 12 35.32 -19.69 15.91
CA LEU A 12 36.68 -20.18 16.13
C LEU A 12 37.75 -19.24 15.55
N THR A 13 38.82 -19.19 16.32
CA THR A 13 40.04 -18.39 16.28
C THR A 13 40.98 -18.71 15.11
N SER A 14 41.74 -17.73 14.62
CA SER A 14 43.23 -17.67 14.74
C SER A 14 43.89 -16.75 13.69
N GLN A 15 44.78 -15.90 14.20
CA GLN A 15 46.01 -15.34 13.60
C GLN A 15 45.96 -14.52 12.31
N GLY A 16 46.19 -13.21 12.50
CA GLY A 16 47.50 -12.61 12.22
C GLY A 16 47.88 -12.36 10.76
N SER A 17 47.80 -11.09 10.33
CA SER A 17 48.95 -10.36 9.78
C SER A 17 48.58 -8.90 9.51
N GLN A 18 49.47 -8.02 9.94
CA GLN A 18 49.42 -6.58 9.73
C GLN A 18 49.48 -6.24 8.24
N SER A 19 48.65 -5.30 7.82
CA SER A 19 49.10 -4.26 6.89
C SER A 19 48.22 -3.03 7.06
N GLU A 20 48.85 -2.01 7.61
CA GLU A 20 48.34 -0.68 7.84
C GLU A 20 48.19 0.02 6.48
N SER A 21 47.00 0.49 6.15
CA SER A 21 46.79 1.37 5.00
C SER A 21 45.58 2.27 5.28
N ARG A 22 45.92 3.48 5.75
CA ARG A 22 45.25 4.77 5.52
C ARG A 22 43.90 4.70 4.79
N SER A 23 42.82 5.11 5.46
CA SER A 23 41.91 6.16 4.95
C SER A 23 40.81 6.50 5.96
N GLU A 24 40.74 7.79 6.28
CA GLU A 24 39.54 8.58 6.60
C GLU A 24 38.53 8.06 7.63
N THR A 25 38.69 8.57 8.85
CA THR A 25 37.58 8.98 9.70
C THR A 25 36.71 10.01 8.98
N SER A 26 35.56 9.59 8.47
CA SER A 26 34.42 10.47 8.22
C SER A 26 33.14 9.85 8.78
N GLN A 27 32.97 10.14 10.07
CA GLN A 27 31.72 9.99 10.78
C GLN A 27 30.81 11.14 10.33
N SER A 28 29.79 10.86 9.50
CA SER A 28 28.73 11.84 9.25
C SER A 28 27.47 11.18 8.68
N ASN A 29 26.51 11.02 9.59
CA ASN A 29 25.07 10.97 9.35
C ASN A 29 24.53 9.86 8.44
N GLY A 30 24.20 8.74 9.10
CA GLY A 30 23.02 7.97 8.73
C GLY A 30 21.78 8.85 8.87
N ARG A 31 21.47 9.64 7.83
CA ARG A 31 20.09 10.02 7.58
C ARG A 31 19.35 8.71 7.40
N LYS A 32 18.64 8.27 8.44
CA LYS A 32 17.45 7.44 8.22
C LYS A 32 16.59 8.28 7.28
N ALA A 33 16.66 8.00 5.98
CA ALA A 33 15.62 8.45 5.09
C ALA A 33 14.32 7.92 5.74
N PRO A 34 13.34 8.77 6.06
CA PRO A 34 12.04 8.26 6.42
C PRO A 34 11.66 7.31 5.29
N LEU A 35 11.36 6.05 5.62
CA LEU A 35 10.86 5.06 4.66
C LEU A 35 9.52 5.60 4.17
N THR A 36 9.63 6.48 3.20
CA THR A 36 8.55 7.05 2.43
C THR A 36 8.01 5.84 1.69
N LEU A 37 6.76 5.47 1.93
CA LEU A 37 6.07 4.48 1.10
C LEU A 37 6.04 5.05 -0.31
N PHE A 38 7.05 4.66 -1.07
CA PHE A 38 7.08 4.75 -2.51
C PHE A 38 6.38 3.51 -3.02
N PHE A 39 5.51 3.72 -4.00
CA PHE A 39 5.09 2.67 -4.91
C PHE A 39 6.24 2.17 -5.81
N ALA A 40 7.52 2.30 -5.41
CA ALA A 40 8.61 1.53 -6.00
C ALA A 40 8.36 0.00 -5.89
N ASN A 41 7.50 -0.39 -4.94
CA ASN A 41 6.96 -1.74 -4.82
C ASN A 41 5.55 -1.87 -5.44
N ALA A 42 5.16 -1.03 -6.40
CA ALA A 42 3.81 -1.08 -7.01
C ALA A 42 3.49 -2.45 -7.59
N GLU A 43 4.48 -3.10 -8.20
CA GLU A 43 4.29 -4.45 -8.75
C GLU A 43 3.98 -5.45 -7.65
N PHE A 44 4.74 -5.39 -6.55
CA PHE A 44 4.45 -6.22 -5.38
C PHE A 44 3.08 -5.90 -4.79
N PHE A 45 2.68 -4.62 -4.75
CA PHE A 45 1.35 -4.21 -4.28
C PHE A 45 0.25 -4.80 -5.18
N LYS A 46 0.38 -4.68 -6.50
CA LYS A 46 -0.52 -5.24 -7.51
C LYS A 46 -0.65 -6.76 -7.34
N GLU A 47 0.47 -7.48 -7.23
CA GLU A 47 0.45 -8.92 -6.97
C GLU A 47 -0.30 -9.28 -5.68
N ARG A 48 -0.07 -8.55 -4.58
CA ARG A 48 -0.73 -8.81 -3.30
C ARG A 48 -2.22 -8.51 -3.35
N VAL A 49 -2.62 -7.46 -4.05
CA VAL A 49 -4.03 -7.13 -4.27
C VAL A 49 -4.72 -8.23 -5.06
N LEU A 50 -4.16 -8.62 -6.21
CA LEU A 50 -4.75 -9.66 -7.06
C LEU A 50 -4.84 -11.00 -6.33
N ASP A 51 -3.80 -11.36 -5.57
CA ASP A 51 -3.79 -12.56 -4.73
C ASP A 51 -4.85 -12.51 -3.62
N ALA A 52 -5.05 -11.35 -2.98
CA ALA A 52 -6.08 -11.17 -1.97
C ALA A 52 -7.50 -11.28 -2.56
N VAL A 53 -7.73 -10.68 -3.72
CA VAL A 53 -9.01 -10.79 -4.45
C VAL A 53 -9.29 -12.24 -4.83
N ALA A 54 -8.31 -12.95 -5.40
CA ALA A 54 -8.45 -14.34 -5.81
C ALA A 54 -8.71 -15.30 -4.65
N LYS A 55 -8.19 -14.99 -3.45
CA LYS A 55 -8.39 -15.78 -2.22
C LYS A 55 -9.65 -15.40 -1.45
N SER A 56 -10.36 -14.36 -1.87
CA SER A 56 -11.58 -13.92 -1.17
C SER A 56 -12.64 -15.03 -1.21
N PRO A 57 -13.23 -15.39 -0.05
CA PRO A 57 -14.28 -16.41 0.02
C PRO A 57 -15.60 -15.94 -0.61
N THR A 58 -15.77 -14.63 -0.79
CA THR A 58 -16.96 -14.00 -1.39
C THR A 58 -16.57 -13.16 -2.60
N PRO A 59 -17.47 -12.96 -3.58
CA PRO A 59 -17.22 -12.06 -4.70
C PRO A 59 -16.86 -10.66 -4.21
N VAL A 60 -15.70 -10.16 -4.64
CA VAL A 60 -15.27 -8.79 -4.37
C VAL A 60 -15.96 -7.88 -5.38
N ARG A 61 -16.53 -6.77 -4.92
CA ARG A 61 -17.09 -5.73 -5.80
C ARG A 61 -16.27 -4.45 -5.76
N TRP A 62 -15.78 -4.07 -4.59
CA TRP A 62 -14.96 -2.89 -4.38
C TRP A 62 -13.68 -3.26 -3.66
N LEU A 63 -12.56 -2.69 -4.08
CA LEU A 63 -11.28 -2.77 -3.39
C LEU A 63 -10.87 -1.37 -2.94
N VAL A 64 -10.85 -1.12 -1.63
CA VAL A 64 -10.49 0.19 -1.07
C VAL A 64 -9.09 0.14 -0.47
N VAL A 65 -8.22 1.07 -0.89
CA VAL A 65 -6.86 1.23 -0.37
C VAL A 65 -6.80 2.40 0.59
N ALA A 66 -6.45 2.12 1.84
CA ALA A 66 -6.08 3.16 2.80
C ALA A 66 -4.71 3.73 2.42
N ALA A 67 -4.71 4.94 1.87
CA ALA A 67 -3.55 5.59 1.32
C ALA A 67 -2.91 6.63 2.25
N GLU A 68 -3.35 6.73 3.51
CA GLU A 68 -2.71 7.57 4.53
C GLU A 68 -1.18 7.41 4.55
N PRO A 69 -0.62 6.18 4.53
CA PRO A 69 0.82 6.04 4.65
C PRO A 69 1.55 6.28 3.31
N VAL A 70 0.81 6.42 2.20
CA VAL A 70 1.38 6.75 0.89
C VAL A 70 1.85 8.20 0.90
N THR A 71 3.14 8.37 0.65
CA THR A 71 3.82 9.67 0.78
C THR A 71 4.33 10.21 -0.56
N SER A 72 4.49 9.35 -1.57
CA SER A 72 4.79 9.74 -2.95
C SER A 72 4.50 8.61 -3.95
N VAL A 73 4.10 8.98 -5.16
CA VAL A 73 3.97 8.10 -6.34
C VAL A 73 4.94 8.62 -7.42
N ASP A 74 5.70 7.74 -8.05
CA ASP A 74 6.50 8.05 -9.24
C ASP A 74 5.77 7.62 -10.53
N VAL A 75 6.35 7.89 -11.70
CA VAL A 75 5.69 7.61 -12.98
C VAL A 75 5.48 6.10 -13.20
N SER A 76 6.47 5.28 -12.83
CA SER A 76 6.40 3.82 -12.99
C SER A 76 5.34 3.21 -12.08
N ALA A 77 5.26 3.70 -10.85
CA ALA A 77 4.20 3.35 -9.93
C ALA A 77 2.81 3.70 -10.47
N GLY A 78 2.71 4.82 -11.19
CA GLY A 78 1.50 5.23 -11.85
C GLY A 78 1.04 4.22 -12.91
N ASP A 79 1.94 3.80 -13.78
CA ASP A 79 1.65 2.81 -14.81
C ASP A 79 1.17 1.48 -14.18
N THR A 80 1.83 0.99 -13.14
CA THR A 80 1.40 -0.23 -12.45
C THR A 80 0.02 -0.09 -11.77
N ILE A 81 -0.31 1.10 -11.25
CA ILE A 81 -1.65 1.38 -10.69
C ILE A 81 -2.71 1.37 -11.81
N ALA A 82 -2.40 1.93 -12.98
CA ALA A 82 -3.30 1.88 -14.14
C ALA A 82 -3.56 0.44 -14.58
N GLU A 83 -2.51 -0.38 -14.69
CA GLU A 83 -2.66 -1.80 -15.05
C GLU A 83 -3.47 -2.59 -14.02
N LEU A 84 -3.28 -2.29 -12.72
CA LEU A 84 -4.06 -2.92 -11.66
C LEU A 84 -5.54 -2.53 -11.76
N ASP A 85 -5.82 -1.24 -11.98
CA ASP A 85 -7.18 -0.74 -12.18
C ASP A 85 -7.88 -1.46 -13.35
N GLU A 86 -7.24 -1.52 -14.51
CA GLU A 86 -7.77 -2.25 -15.68
C GLU A 86 -8.03 -3.73 -15.38
N ALA A 87 -7.11 -4.40 -14.67
CA ALA A 87 -7.23 -5.81 -14.32
C ALA A 87 -8.38 -6.08 -13.33
N LEU A 88 -8.63 -5.16 -12.39
CA LEU A 88 -9.75 -5.23 -11.46
C LEU A 88 -11.07 -4.91 -12.18
N HIS A 89 -11.08 -3.88 -13.02
CA HIS A 89 -12.27 -3.47 -13.78
C HIS A 89 -12.73 -4.57 -14.75
N ALA A 90 -11.78 -5.29 -15.39
CA ALA A 90 -12.09 -6.44 -16.23
C ALA A 90 -12.80 -7.59 -15.46
N GLN A 91 -12.67 -7.61 -14.14
CA GLN A 91 -13.36 -8.55 -13.24
C GLN A 91 -14.64 -7.96 -12.62
N GLY A 92 -15.03 -6.74 -13.00
CA GLY A 92 -16.15 -6.00 -12.42
C GLY A 92 -15.88 -5.50 -11.00
N ILE A 93 -14.62 -5.27 -10.66
CA ILE A 93 -14.19 -4.77 -9.34
C ILE A 93 -13.79 -3.30 -9.47
N GLU A 94 -14.43 -2.43 -8.69
CA GLU A 94 -14.09 -1.01 -8.62
C GLU A 94 -12.89 -0.78 -7.71
N PHE A 95 -11.93 0.01 -8.18
CA PHE A 95 -10.72 0.32 -7.43
C PHE A 95 -10.79 1.71 -6.79
N CYS A 96 -10.73 1.75 -5.46
CA CYS A 96 -10.98 2.95 -4.67
C CYS A 96 -9.78 3.30 -3.79
N PHE A 97 -9.58 4.60 -3.54
CA PHE A 97 -8.60 5.11 -2.59
C PHE A 97 -9.27 5.89 -1.46
N ALA A 98 -8.78 5.71 -0.25
CA ALA A 98 -9.17 6.49 0.92
C ALA A 98 -7.95 7.20 1.53
N GLU A 99 -8.15 8.35 2.15
CA GLU A 99 -7.11 9.06 2.93
C GLU A 99 -5.87 9.48 2.11
N LEU A 100 -6.06 9.74 0.82
CA LEU A 100 -4.99 10.25 -0.04
C LEU A 100 -4.59 11.68 0.35
N LYS A 101 -3.28 11.89 0.57
CA LYS A 101 -2.71 13.22 0.83
C LYS A 101 -2.66 14.05 -0.46
N ASP A 102 -2.91 15.36 -0.35
CA ASP A 102 -2.97 16.28 -1.51
C ASP A 102 -1.75 16.20 -2.45
N PRO A 103 -0.49 16.16 -1.97
CA PRO A 103 0.66 16.06 -2.86
C PRO A 103 0.69 14.77 -3.69
N VAL A 104 0.10 13.68 -3.19
CA VAL A 104 0.00 12.41 -3.92
C VAL A 104 -1.13 12.48 -4.93
N LYS A 105 -2.28 13.06 -4.54
CA LYS A 105 -3.42 13.33 -5.43
C LYS A 105 -3.00 14.17 -6.64
N ASP A 106 -2.21 15.22 -6.41
CA ASP A 106 -1.69 16.08 -7.47
C ASP A 106 -0.76 15.33 -8.44
N LYS A 107 0.04 14.38 -7.94
CA LYS A 107 0.87 13.53 -8.81
C LYS A 107 0.03 12.57 -9.63
N LEU A 108 -0.98 11.92 -9.05
CA LEU A 108 -1.91 11.06 -9.78
C LEU A 108 -2.65 11.83 -10.89
N LYS A 109 -3.05 13.08 -10.62
CA LYS A 109 -3.62 13.97 -11.65
C LYS A 109 -2.64 14.24 -12.78
N ARG A 110 -1.37 14.53 -12.47
CA ARG A 110 -0.33 14.77 -13.50
C ARG A 110 -0.06 13.54 -14.36
N PHE A 111 -0.24 12.34 -13.82
CA PHE A 111 -0.11 11.08 -14.55
C PHE A 111 -1.40 10.67 -15.27
N GLY A 112 -2.49 11.43 -15.19
CA GLY A 112 -3.79 11.10 -15.80
C GLY A 112 -4.61 10.04 -15.05
N LEU A 113 -4.02 9.39 -14.04
CA LEU A 113 -4.66 8.35 -13.23
C LEU A 113 -5.90 8.81 -12.50
N PHE A 114 -5.92 10.07 -12.06
CA PHE A 114 -7.07 10.60 -11.33
C PHE A 114 -8.34 10.57 -12.19
N SER A 115 -8.20 10.90 -13.48
CA SER A 115 -9.31 10.84 -14.44
C SER A 115 -9.62 9.42 -14.88
N GLN A 116 -8.60 8.57 -15.02
CA GLN A 116 -8.78 7.16 -15.39
C GLN A 116 -9.56 6.39 -14.32
N LEU A 117 -9.12 6.48 -13.07
CA LEU A 117 -9.74 5.81 -11.93
C LEU A 117 -11.16 6.32 -11.69
N GLY A 118 -11.42 7.60 -11.98
CA GLY A 118 -12.70 8.25 -11.71
C GLY A 118 -12.70 8.98 -10.37
N GLU A 119 -13.07 10.26 -10.39
CA GLU A 119 -12.93 11.14 -9.22
C GLU A 119 -13.80 10.70 -8.03
N GLN A 120 -14.91 10.02 -8.32
CA GLN A 120 -15.85 9.51 -7.32
C GLN A 120 -15.28 8.37 -6.45
N TYR A 121 -14.17 7.75 -6.84
CA TYR A 121 -13.55 6.65 -6.09
C TYR A 121 -12.41 7.09 -5.18
N PHE A 122 -12.32 8.41 -4.93
CA PHE A 122 -11.37 9.01 -3.99
C PHE A 122 -12.11 9.55 -2.76
N PHE A 123 -11.93 8.88 -1.62
CA PHE A 123 -12.65 9.16 -0.40
C PHE A 123 -11.78 9.82 0.67
N PRO A 124 -12.35 10.69 1.52
CA PRO A 124 -11.62 11.29 2.62
C PRO A 124 -11.25 10.26 3.70
N THR A 125 -12.05 9.22 3.90
CA THR A 125 -11.83 8.15 4.89
C THR A 125 -12.32 6.81 4.35
N ILE A 126 -11.84 5.70 4.94
CA ILE A 126 -12.35 4.35 4.64
C ILE A 126 -13.86 4.26 4.92
N GLY A 127 -14.31 4.86 6.03
CA GLY A 127 -15.72 4.88 6.40
C GLY A 127 -16.60 5.53 5.32
N ALA A 128 -16.14 6.63 4.72
CA ALA A 128 -16.85 7.27 3.62
C ALA A 128 -16.94 6.38 2.36
N ALA A 129 -15.89 5.61 2.06
CA ALA A 129 -15.90 4.64 0.97
C ALA A 129 -16.94 3.53 1.23
N VAL A 130 -16.98 3.01 2.47
CA VAL A 130 -17.97 2.00 2.88
C VAL A 130 -19.38 2.57 2.80
N SER A 131 -19.65 3.76 3.36
CA SER A 131 -20.96 4.40 3.27
C SER A 131 -21.42 4.59 1.82
N SER A 132 -20.53 5.05 0.94
CA SER A 132 -20.83 5.19 -0.49
C SER A 132 -21.16 3.85 -1.15
N TYR A 133 -20.41 2.80 -0.83
CA TYR A 133 -20.69 1.46 -1.33
C TYR A 133 -22.08 0.96 -0.88
N LEU A 134 -22.44 1.17 0.38
CA LEU A 134 -23.73 0.75 0.93
C LEU A 134 -24.91 1.48 0.27
N GLU A 135 -24.75 2.79 0.06
CA GLU A 135 -25.74 3.62 -0.62
C GLU A 135 -25.94 3.18 -2.09
N ILE A 136 -24.86 2.94 -2.82
CA ILE A 136 -24.91 2.54 -4.23
C ILE A 136 -25.50 1.13 -4.41
N ASN A 137 -25.14 0.21 -3.51
CA ASN A 137 -25.52 -1.21 -3.65
C ASN A 137 -26.79 -1.57 -2.86
N GLY A 138 -27.40 -0.62 -2.16
CA GLY A 138 -28.62 -0.84 -1.38
C GLY A 138 -28.47 -1.92 -0.30
N VAL A 139 -27.28 -2.04 0.30
CA VAL A 139 -27.02 -3.02 1.35
C VAL A 139 -27.50 -2.42 2.67
N GLU A 140 -28.57 -2.97 3.25
CA GLU A 140 -28.94 -2.68 4.65
C GLU A 140 -27.77 -3.10 5.55
N TRP A 141 -27.08 -2.11 6.10
CA TRP A 141 -26.06 -2.32 7.12
C TRP A 141 -26.74 -2.21 8.48
N GLU A 142 -26.93 -3.33 9.16
CA GLU A 142 -27.44 -3.34 10.53
C GLU A 142 -26.26 -3.18 11.49
N ASP A 143 -26.17 -2.02 12.16
CA ASP A 143 -25.15 -1.75 13.16
C ASP A 143 -25.44 -2.56 14.42
N TRP A 144 -24.72 -3.67 14.58
CA TRP A 144 -24.73 -4.55 15.74
C TRP A 144 -24.43 -3.87 17.09
N GLU A 145 -23.95 -2.61 17.14
CA GLU A 145 -23.83 -1.85 18.39
C GLU A 145 -25.17 -1.38 18.98
N ASP A 146 -26.24 -1.28 18.18
CA ASP A 146 -27.56 -0.85 18.68
C ASP A 146 -28.35 -1.97 19.38
N GLN A 147 -27.96 -3.24 19.19
CA GLN A 147 -28.61 -4.37 19.85
C GLN A 147 -28.22 -4.51 21.34
N ALA A 148 -27.16 -3.83 21.80
CA ALA A 148 -26.70 -3.90 23.18
C ALA A 148 -27.48 -3.00 24.16
N LYS A 149 -28.52 -2.30 23.70
CA LYS A 149 -29.30 -1.34 24.52
C LYS A 149 -30.81 -1.66 24.63
N ARG A 150 -31.26 -2.85 24.23
CA ARG A 150 -32.65 -3.28 24.40
C ARG A 150 -32.86 -4.22 25.56
#